data_AF-A0A4U9UNJ8-F1
#
_entry.id   AF-A0A4U9UNJ8-F1
#
_cell.length_a   1.000
_cell.length_b   1.000
_cell.length_c   1.000
_cell.angle_alpha   90.00
_cell.angle_beta   90.00
_cell.angle_gamma   90.00
#
_symmetry.space_group_name_H-M   'P 1'
#
loop_
_entity.id
_entity.type
_entity.pdbx_description
1 polymer ?
#
loop_
_entity_poly.entity_id
_entity_poly.type
_entity_poly.pdbx_seq_one_letter_code
_entity_poly.pdbx_strand_id
1 'polypeptide(L)'
;MKVNQLLFLATAAAVTSACQKAPLPEQDITKAVTFSSTISNQVSTKAAGDKWEANDAIGVFMKAGSGLSNVLAGNKQYVTTNGDGNFSAGSATEEILYPSDGSSVDFIAYYPYQSTISNGIYPVDISDQTQQNKIDLLYANNVAGVNKNNPDAQLQFSHKLSKVNLTVTAGKGVSTLTGLTVTYNGFNTTASFDLATGTLTAAGNPAAISAKTVAAASSTMAEAILLPVANVTNAKVEFKIGSETYTWTLPSTTSYEAGKKYTYNITLQEEAGNNTAVVASGNITDWTDIPSGSYTIGKDEDNGGGTDPVEQTLYEEGFGTEKVASNTDFDKFTGWSNTAVKYTLDAGKLSIRYTGFNDNNVWVPANADAKFTVSDINTTGATKLKFKFVLGVNSNSAASAFDAKNIVVTFNGKSYSPAATVFSDENGYKTNTKYPLEIDLSSETSIPANSTISIAVAGTANTVGIRLDDLALTGQK
;
A
#
# COMPACT_ATOMS: atom_id res chain seq x y z
N MET A 1 -50.96 93.02 55.90
CA MET A 1 -49.72 93.81 55.71
C MET A 1 -48.64 92.86 55.18
N LYS A 2 -47.75 93.33 54.28
CA LYS A 2 -46.38 92.84 53.90
C LYS A 2 -45.80 91.59 54.59
N VAL A 3 -44.93 90.74 54.01
CA VAL A 3 -44.44 90.45 52.62
C VAL A 3 -43.40 89.28 52.74
N ASN A 4 -43.26 88.40 51.73
CA ASN A 4 -42.13 87.48 51.45
C ASN A 4 -41.70 86.43 52.54
N GLN A 5 -40.96 85.34 52.27
CA GLN A 5 -40.66 84.50 51.08
C GLN A 5 -39.92 83.23 51.56
N LEU A 6 -40.28 82.03 51.05
CA LEU A 6 -39.45 80.78 50.89
C LEU A 6 -38.69 80.24 52.15
N LEU A 7 -38.32 78.96 52.31
CA LEU A 7 -37.98 77.90 51.36
C LEU A 7 -37.94 76.50 52.06
N PHE A 8 -38.23 75.42 51.31
CA PHE A 8 -37.98 73.99 51.62
C PHE A 8 -38.67 73.36 52.86
N LEU A 9 -39.03 72.06 52.87
CA LEU A 9 -38.89 70.97 51.90
C LEU A 9 -40.23 70.18 51.84
N ALA A 10 -40.69 69.74 50.68
CA ALA A 10 -42.02 69.14 50.53
C ALA A 10 -42.05 67.62 50.72
N THR A 11 -43.06 67.15 51.47
CA THR A 11 -43.44 65.74 51.63
C THR A 11 -44.38 65.27 50.52
N ALA A 12 -44.62 63.95 50.50
CA ALA A 12 -45.79 63.23 49.94
C ALA A 12 -45.66 62.64 48.52
N ALA A 13 -45.71 61.29 48.55
CA ALA A 13 -45.97 60.33 47.50
C ALA A 13 -46.80 60.79 46.29
N ALA A 14 -46.26 60.53 45.09
CA ALA A 14 -47.04 60.32 43.88
C ALA A 14 -47.21 58.82 43.64
N VAL A 15 -48.44 58.36 43.43
CA VAL A 15 -48.73 56.97 43.04
C VAL A 15 -48.40 56.83 41.56
N THR A 16 -47.27 56.19 41.23
CA THR A 16 -46.95 55.82 39.86
C THR A 16 -47.33 54.36 39.63
N SER A 17 -48.13 54.13 38.59
CA SER A 17 -48.44 52.79 38.11
C SER A 17 -47.14 52.06 37.81
N ALA A 18 -46.88 51.01 38.58
CA ALA A 18 -45.84 50.06 38.21
C ALA A 18 -46.29 49.38 36.91
N CYS A 19 -45.79 49.88 35.78
CA CYS A 19 -45.53 49.01 34.65
C CYS A 19 -44.61 47.92 35.19
N GLN A 20 -45.19 46.77 35.55
CA GLN A 20 -44.45 45.53 35.51
C GLN A 20 -43.89 45.47 34.09
N LYS A 21 -42.60 45.76 33.97
CA LYS A 21 -41.84 45.25 32.84
C LYS A 21 -41.92 43.75 33.05
N ALA A 22 -42.89 43.12 32.39
CA ALA A 22 -42.91 41.67 32.27
C ALA A 22 -41.49 41.27 31.92
N PRO A 23 -40.93 40.20 32.53
CA PRO A 23 -39.73 39.61 31.97
C PRO A 23 -40.01 39.46 30.48
N LEU A 24 -39.18 40.09 29.65
CA LEU A 24 -39.17 39.73 28.24
C LEU A 24 -39.05 38.21 28.25
N PRO A 25 -39.92 37.46 27.53
CA PRO A 25 -39.75 36.01 27.46
C PRO A 25 -38.28 35.79 27.10
N GLU A 26 -37.60 34.99 27.92
CA GLU A 26 -36.16 34.74 27.80
C GLU A 26 -35.93 34.35 26.34
N GLN A 27 -35.40 35.30 25.55
CA GLN A 27 -35.49 35.19 24.11
C GLN A 27 -34.78 33.91 23.69
N ASP A 28 -35.19 33.35 22.54
CA ASP A 28 -34.48 32.24 21.89
C ASP A 28 -33.06 32.68 21.47
N ILE A 29 -32.17 32.89 22.45
CA ILE A 29 -30.75 33.15 22.28
C ILE A 29 -30.14 31.81 21.90
N THR A 30 -30.31 31.51 20.62
CA THR A 30 -29.58 30.47 19.93
C THR A 30 -28.14 30.95 19.77
N LYS A 31 -27.20 30.15 20.29
CA LYS A 31 -25.78 30.48 20.20
C LYS A 31 -25.26 29.98 18.85
N ALA A 32 -24.56 30.85 18.11
CA ALA A 32 -23.86 30.45 16.90
C ALA A 32 -22.78 29.42 17.22
N VAL A 33 -22.69 28.39 16.39
CA VAL A 33 -21.70 27.32 16.52
C VAL A 33 -20.40 27.79 15.88
N THR A 34 -19.30 27.66 16.62
CA THR A 34 -17.92 27.86 16.17
C THR A 34 -17.12 26.63 16.57
N PHE A 35 -16.18 26.19 15.73
CA PHE A 35 -15.37 25.02 16.03
C PHE A 35 -13.91 25.40 16.29
N SER A 36 -13.28 24.69 17.22
CA SER A 36 -11.82 24.52 17.21
C SER A 36 -11.50 23.17 16.56
N SER A 37 -10.24 22.90 16.22
CA SER A 37 -9.88 21.63 15.61
C SER A 37 -8.48 21.16 15.96
N THR A 38 -8.28 19.85 15.82
CA THR A 38 -6.97 19.20 15.75
C THR A 38 -6.94 18.27 14.53
N ILE A 39 -5.73 17.98 14.04
CA ILE A 39 -5.48 16.92 13.05
C ILE A 39 -4.61 15.87 13.76
N SER A 40 -5.04 14.60 13.72
CA SER A 40 -4.35 13.43 14.28
C SER A 40 -3.77 13.56 15.71
N ASN A 41 -4.40 14.36 16.58
CA ASN A 41 -4.15 14.45 18.04
C ASN A 41 -2.70 14.73 18.48
N GLN A 42 -1.87 15.42 17.67
CA GLN A 42 -0.48 15.73 18.00
C GLN A 42 -0.20 17.17 18.44
N VAL A 43 0.83 17.32 19.28
CA VAL A 43 1.29 18.61 19.82
C VAL A 43 2.42 19.15 18.94
N SER A 44 2.06 19.89 17.88
CA SER A 44 2.91 20.81 17.10
C SER A 44 4.42 20.48 17.03
N THR A 45 4.81 19.49 16.22
CA THR A 45 6.21 19.34 15.74
C THR A 45 6.33 19.84 14.29
N LYS A 46 7.35 20.67 14.03
CA LYS A 46 7.41 21.62 12.89
C LYS A 46 7.69 21.00 11.50
N ALA A 47 6.99 19.95 11.09
CA ALA A 47 6.92 19.53 9.68
C ALA A 47 5.70 20.19 8.99
N ALA A 48 5.80 20.45 7.68
CA ALA A 48 4.68 20.99 6.90
C ALA A 48 3.83 19.83 6.35
N GLY A 49 2.63 19.67 6.87
CA GLY A 49 1.66 18.62 6.52
C GLY A 49 0.40 18.73 7.36
N ASP A 50 0.57 18.85 8.68
CA ASP A 50 -0.53 18.78 9.67
C ASP A 50 -1.01 20.18 10.11
N LYS A 51 -1.26 21.08 9.14
CA LYS A 51 -1.69 22.45 9.41
C LYS A 51 -2.76 22.91 8.44
N TRP A 52 -3.68 23.70 8.97
CA TRP A 52 -4.62 24.47 8.17
C TRP A 52 -3.92 25.66 7.52
N GLU A 53 -4.25 25.93 6.27
CA GLU A 53 -3.85 27.15 5.58
C GLU A 53 -4.93 28.23 5.71
N ALA A 54 -4.55 29.50 5.49
CA ALA A 54 -5.49 30.61 5.55
C ALA A 54 -6.61 30.45 4.51
N ASN A 55 -7.85 30.49 4.97
CA ASN A 55 -9.09 30.27 4.21
C ASN A 55 -9.33 28.82 3.75
N ASP A 56 -8.71 27.84 4.40
CA ASP A 56 -9.19 26.46 4.31
C ASP A 56 -10.62 26.36 4.83
N ALA A 57 -11.42 25.51 4.17
CA ALA A 57 -12.85 25.40 4.39
C ALA A 57 -13.26 23.93 4.59
N ILE A 58 -14.10 23.71 5.60
CA ILE A 58 -14.71 22.42 5.94
C ILE A 58 -16.21 22.45 5.65
N GLY A 59 -16.79 21.30 5.30
CA GLY A 59 -18.23 21.11 5.27
C GLY A 59 -18.72 20.50 6.56
N VAL A 60 -19.72 21.10 7.19
CA VAL A 60 -20.25 20.71 8.50
C VAL A 60 -21.71 20.23 8.39
N PHE A 61 -22.02 19.14 9.07
CA PHE A 61 -23.37 18.63 9.27
C PHE A 61 -23.71 18.64 10.76
N MET A 62 -24.79 19.33 11.14
CA MET A 62 -25.43 19.21 12.46
C MET A 62 -26.53 18.16 12.38
N LYS A 63 -26.58 17.25 13.36
CA LYS A 63 -27.53 16.14 13.37
C LYS A 63 -28.06 15.83 14.78
N ALA A 64 -29.13 15.04 14.82
CA ALA A 64 -29.53 14.31 16.01
C ALA A 64 -29.54 12.80 15.73
N GLY A 65 -28.93 11.99 16.59
CA GLY A 65 -28.84 10.53 16.40
C GLY A 65 -27.72 10.08 15.46
N SER A 66 -27.80 8.85 14.96
CA SER A 66 -26.71 8.17 14.23
C SER A 66 -26.61 8.54 12.74
N GLY A 67 -25.39 8.58 12.19
CA GLY A 67 -25.15 8.78 10.76
C GLY A 67 -25.67 10.13 10.26
N LEU A 68 -26.33 10.16 9.10
CA LEU A 68 -27.00 11.35 8.55
C LEU A 68 -28.52 11.15 8.40
N SER A 69 -29.15 10.34 9.25
CA SER A 69 -30.59 10.03 9.15
C SER A 69 -31.53 11.15 9.59
N ASN A 70 -31.04 12.10 10.41
CA ASN A 70 -31.78 13.27 10.86
C ASN A 70 -30.83 14.48 10.93
N VAL A 71 -30.68 15.14 9.78
CA VAL A 71 -29.82 16.31 9.58
C VAL A 71 -30.61 17.58 9.89
N LEU A 72 -30.09 18.39 10.80
CA LEU A 72 -30.68 19.67 11.22
C LEU A 72 -30.07 20.85 10.44
N ALA A 73 -28.80 20.75 10.07
CA ALA A 73 -28.13 21.62 9.11
C ALA A 73 -27.14 20.79 8.29
N GLY A 74 -27.20 20.84 6.96
CA GLY A 74 -26.38 20.00 6.08
C GLY A 74 -25.38 20.79 5.26
N ASN A 75 -24.18 20.22 5.10
CA ASN A 75 -23.08 20.72 4.28
C ASN A 75 -22.79 22.23 4.40
N LYS A 76 -22.80 22.77 5.62
CA LYS A 76 -22.53 24.20 5.85
C LYS A 76 -21.04 24.52 5.73
N GLN A 77 -20.71 25.57 5.00
CA GLN A 77 -19.32 25.97 4.80
C GLN A 77 -18.79 26.72 6.02
N TYR A 78 -17.76 26.16 6.65
CA TYR A 78 -17.04 26.77 7.76
C TYR A 78 -15.57 26.99 7.35
N VAL A 79 -15.00 28.15 7.69
CA VAL A 79 -13.71 28.62 7.18
C VAL A 79 -12.77 29.00 8.33
N THR A 80 -11.49 28.62 8.22
CA THR A 80 -10.43 29.13 9.10
C THR A 80 -9.68 30.27 8.41
N THR A 81 -10.12 31.50 8.63
CA THR A 81 -9.57 32.69 7.95
C THR A 81 -8.05 32.84 8.13
N ASN A 82 -7.52 32.42 9.28
CA ASN A 82 -6.11 32.59 9.65
C ASN A 82 -5.27 31.30 9.51
N GLY A 83 -5.87 30.15 9.21
CA GLY A 83 -5.17 28.85 9.27
C GLY A 83 -4.83 28.40 10.70
N ASP A 84 -5.50 28.96 11.72
CA ASP A 84 -5.27 28.67 13.14
C ASP A 84 -6.05 27.44 13.66
N GLY A 85 -6.89 26.84 12.81
CA GLY A 85 -7.76 25.72 13.16
C GLY A 85 -9.04 26.11 13.91
N ASN A 86 -9.30 27.42 14.07
CA ASN A 86 -10.59 27.92 14.49
C ASN A 86 -11.45 28.18 13.26
N PHE A 87 -12.68 27.65 13.27
CA PHE A 87 -13.60 27.71 12.14
C PHE A 87 -14.89 28.45 12.51
N SER A 88 -15.24 29.43 11.69
CA SER A 88 -16.50 30.17 11.72
C SER A 88 -17.27 29.98 10.41
N ALA A 89 -18.58 30.28 10.42
CA ALA A 89 -19.41 30.18 9.21
C ALA A 89 -18.89 31.12 8.11
N GLY A 90 -18.79 30.61 6.87
CA GLY A 90 -18.29 31.39 5.73
C GLY A 90 -19.17 32.58 5.33
N SER A 91 -20.45 32.56 5.73
CA SER A 91 -21.37 33.69 5.64
C SER A 91 -22.55 33.51 6.60
N ALA A 92 -23.42 34.53 6.70
CA ALA A 92 -24.65 34.45 7.50
C ALA A 92 -25.63 33.35 7.03
N THR A 93 -25.57 32.88 5.78
CA THR A 93 -26.40 31.74 5.33
C THR A 93 -25.79 30.39 5.69
N GLU A 94 -24.51 30.37 6.08
CA GLU A 94 -23.79 29.17 6.51
C GLU A 94 -23.83 28.96 8.03
N GLU A 95 -24.29 29.96 8.78
CA GLU A 95 -24.31 29.91 10.24
C GLU A 95 -25.22 28.79 10.76
N ILE A 96 -24.62 27.89 11.55
CA ILE A 96 -25.36 26.92 12.35
C ILE A 96 -25.61 27.54 13.72
N LEU A 97 -26.85 27.41 14.17
CA LEU A 97 -27.32 27.86 15.47
C LEU A 97 -27.67 26.63 16.33
N TYR A 98 -27.23 26.61 17.60
CA TYR A 98 -27.67 25.58 18.55
C TYR A 98 -29.19 25.65 18.77
N PRO A 99 -29.90 24.51 18.92
CA PRO A 99 -31.34 24.48 19.17
C PRO A 99 -31.76 25.36 20.36
N SER A 100 -32.83 26.15 20.20
CA SER A 100 -33.26 27.10 21.23
C SER A 100 -33.86 26.43 22.47
N ASP A 101 -34.42 25.23 22.31
CA ASP A 101 -34.89 24.37 23.41
C ASP A 101 -33.75 23.78 24.27
N GLY A 102 -32.49 23.93 23.84
CA GLY A 102 -31.32 23.38 24.52
C GLY A 102 -31.12 21.88 24.29
N SER A 103 -31.81 21.26 23.33
CA SER A 103 -31.56 19.89 22.90
C SER A 103 -30.12 19.70 22.42
N SER A 104 -29.57 18.52 22.68
CA SER A 104 -28.21 18.15 22.29
C SER A 104 -28.15 17.68 20.84
N VAL A 105 -27.08 18.08 20.17
CA VAL A 105 -26.76 17.76 18.77
C VAL A 105 -25.36 17.18 18.66
N ASP A 106 -25.10 16.51 17.55
CA ASP A 106 -23.77 16.04 17.18
C ASP A 106 -23.34 16.71 15.88
N PHE A 107 -22.04 16.66 15.59
CA PHE A 107 -21.45 17.19 14.38
C PHE A 107 -20.59 16.17 13.64
N ILE A 108 -20.72 16.20 12.31
CA ILE A 108 -19.81 15.57 11.37
C ILE A 108 -19.19 16.68 10.53
N ALA A 109 -17.88 16.62 10.30
CA ALA A 109 -17.17 17.56 9.45
C ALA A 109 -16.16 16.87 8.54
N TYR A 110 -15.92 17.46 7.36
CA TYR A 110 -14.92 16.99 6.41
C TYR A 110 -14.16 18.15 5.76
N TYR A 111 -12.94 17.87 5.28
CA TYR A 111 -12.11 18.77 4.48
C TYR A 111 -11.61 18.02 3.23
N PRO A 112 -11.39 18.69 2.09
CA PRO A 112 -11.78 20.07 1.78
C PRO A 112 -13.27 20.20 1.44
N TYR A 113 -13.90 21.32 1.81
CA TYR A 113 -15.30 21.61 1.51
C TYR A 113 -15.62 21.48 0.01
N GLN A 114 -16.72 20.78 -0.30
CA GLN A 114 -17.34 20.76 -1.62
C GLN A 114 -18.73 21.38 -1.54
N SER A 115 -19.08 22.24 -2.50
CA SER A 115 -20.39 22.92 -2.54
C SER A 115 -21.57 21.97 -2.76
N THR A 116 -21.32 20.77 -3.29
CA THR A 116 -22.34 19.76 -3.56
C THR A 116 -21.96 18.43 -2.92
N ILE A 117 -22.79 17.96 -2.00
CA ILE A 117 -22.72 16.62 -1.42
C ILE A 117 -24.04 15.92 -1.72
N SER A 118 -24.00 14.85 -2.50
CA SER A 118 -25.19 14.08 -2.89
C SER A 118 -25.29 12.82 -2.03
N ASN A 119 -26.47 12.59 -1.43
CA ASN A 119 -26.75 11.41 -0.59
C ASN A 119 -25.74 11.16 0.56
N GLY A 120 -25.09 12.21 1.07
CA GLY A 120 -24.06 12.08 2.11
C GLY A 120 -22.72 11.54 1.61
N ILE A 121 -22.51 11.42 0.30
CA ILE A 121 -21.27 10.94 -0.29
C ILE A 121 -20.37 12.11 -0.69
N TYR A 122 -19.14 12.10 -0.19
CA TYR A 122 -18.04 12.92 -0.66
C TYR A 122 -17.30 12.20 -1.81
N PRO A 123 -17.26 12.75 -3.03
CA PRO A 123 -16.48 12.17 -4.12
C PRO A 123 -15.00 12.52 -3.94
N VAL A 124 -14.15 11.49 -3.98
CA VAL A 124 -12.69 11.60 -3.92
C VAL A 124 -12.12 11.40 -5.32
N ASP A 125 -11.27 12.32 -5.75
CA ASP A 125 -10.44 12.21 -6.95
C ASP A 125 -9.02 12.68 -6.57
N ILE A 126 -8.03 11.82 -6.82
CA ILE A 126 -6.59 12.06 -6.52
C ILE A 126 -5.74 12.08 -7.80
N SER A 127 -6.35 12.20 -8.98
CA SER A 127 -5.64 12.20 -10.26
C SER A 127 -4.69 13.39 -10.44
N ASP A 128 -5.01 14.55 -9.85
CA ASP A 128 -4.15 15.74 -9.84
C ASP A 128 -3.44 15.91 -8.48
N GLN A 129 -2.12 15.74 -8.47
CA GLN A 129 -1.28 15.86 -7.28
C GLN A 129 -0.65 17.26 -7.11
N THR A 130 -0.93 18.24 -7.99
CA THR A 130 -0.27 19.55 -7.94
C THR A 130 -0.62 20.32 -6.66
N GLN A 131 -1.90 20.30 -6.28
CA GLN A 131 -2.45 20.92 -5.06
C GLN A 131 -2.88 19.85 -4.05
N GLN A 132 -1.91 19.15 -3.44
CA GLN A 132 -2.18 18.03 -2.53
C GLN A 132 -3.15 18.35 -1.39
N ASN A 133 -3.17 19.57 -0.84
CA ASN A 133 -4.15 19.96 0.17
C ASN A 133 -5.60 19.98 -0.34
N LYS A 134 -5.84 20.07 -1.65
CA LYS A 134 -7.19 20.01 -2.23
C LYS A 134 -7.68 18.59 -2.54
N ILE A 135 -6.84 17.57 -2.32
CA ILE A 135 -7.21 16.15 -2.42
C ILE A 135 -7.03 15.38 -1.11
N ASP A 136 -6.41 15.99 -0.09
CA ASP A 136 -6.22 15.40 1.24
C ASP A 136 -7.52 15.37 2.05
N LEU A 137 -8.27 14.26 1.93
CA LEU A 137 -9.53 14.09 2.63
C LEU A 137 -9.30 13.91 4.14
N LEU A 138 -9.74 14.89 4.93
CA LEU A 138 -9.84 14.80 6.39
C LEU A 138 -11.30 14.64 6.81
N TYR A 139 -11.54 13.89 7.88
CA TYR A 139 -12.90 13.74 8.43
C TYR A 139 -12.90 13.60 9.96
N ALA A 140 -13.91 14.21 10.58
CA ALA A 140 -14.16 14.23 12.03
C ALA A 140 -15.64 13.93 12.32
N ASN A 141 -15.90 13.08 13.30
CA ASN A 141 -17.25 12.74 13.81
C ASN A 141 -17.29 12.55 15.33
N ASN A 142 -16.33 13.14 16.04
CA ASN A 142 -16.11 12.98 17.48
C ASN A 142 -16.97 13.91 18.36
N VAL A 143 -17.51 15.00 17.80
CA VAL A 143 -18.29 15.99 18.56
C VAL A 143 -19.73 15.50 18.67
N ALA A 144 -20.13 15.10 19.87
CA ALA A 144 -21.46 14.58 20.16
C ALA A 144 -22.03 15.14 21.48
N GLY A 145 -23.35 15.23 21.57
CA GLY A 145 -24.06 15.63 22.79
C GLY A 145 -23.98 17.11 23.17
N VAL A 146 -23.43 17.98 22.31
CA VAL A 146 -23.22 19.42 22.58
C VAL A 146 -24.50 20.24 22.40
N ASN A 147 -24.61 21.38 23.09
CA ASN A 147 -25.78 22.26 23.02
C ASN A 147 -25.43 23.72 23.40
N LYS A 148 -26.41 24.62 23.39
CA LYS A 148 -26.19 26.05 23.70
C LYS A 148 -25.55 26.31 25.09
N ASN A 149 -25.78 25.41 26.06
CA ASN A 149 -25.27 25.51 27.43
C ASN A 149 -23.91 24.81 27.61
N ASN A 150 -23.62 23.78 26.80
CA ASN A 150 -22.31 23.13 26.68
C ASN A 150 -21.84 23.13 25.21
N PRO A 151 -21.32 24.26 24.71
CA PRO A 151 -21.11 24.50 23.28
C PRO A 151 -19.70 24.16 22.79
N ASP A 152 -18.91 23.41 23.56
CA ASP A 152 -17.52 23.08 23.24
C ASP A 152 -17.44 22.05 22.10
N ALA A 153 -17.11 22.53 20.91
CA ALA A 153 -17.11 21.76 19.67
C ALA A 153 -15.69 21.71 19.07
N GLN A 154 -14.83 20.85 19.61
CA GLN A 154 -13.51 20.56 19.06
C GLN A 154 -13.56 19.38 18.08
N LEU A 155 -13.37 19.66 16.79
CA LEU A 155 -13.31 18.65 15.74
C LEU A 155 -11.93 17.97 15.70
N GLN A 156 -11.89 16.65 15.90
CA GLN A 156 -10.67 15.85 15.78
C GLN A 156 -10.64 15.18 14.41
N PHE A 157 -9.94 15.81 13.48
CA PHE A 157 -9.80 15.32 12.11
C PHE A 157 -8.74 14.22 12.01
N SER A 158 -8.95 13.27 11.10
CA SER A 158 -7.92 12.34 10.66
C SER A 158 -7.96 12.20 9.14
N HIS A 159 -6.77 12.08 8.53
CA HIS A 159 -6.62 11.76 7.11
C HIS A 159 -7.29 10.42 6.78
N LYS A 160 -7.99 10.37 5.65
CA LYS A 160 -8.68 9.15 5.15
C LYS A 160 -7.98 8.52 3.96
N LEU A 161 -6.89 9.12 3.49
CA LEU A 161 -6.03 8.64 2.42
C LEU A 161 -4.65 8.25 2.95
N SER A 162 -3.76 7.81 2.06
CA SER A 162 -2.38 7.45 2.37
C SER A 162 -1.41 8.41 1.70
N LYS A 163 -0.27 8.73 2.33
CA LYS A 163 0.81 9.53 1.73
C LYS A 163 2.01 8.64 1.41
N VAL A 164 2.64 8.84 0.27
CA VAL A 164 3.95 8.24 -0.06
C VAL A 164 4.94 9.36 -0.37
N ASN A 165 6.10 9.30 0.30
CA ASN A 165 7.21 10.22 0.12
C ASN A 165 8.45 9.45 -0.34
N LEU A 166 8.99 9.79 -1.51
CA LEU A 166 10.25 9.25 -2.00
C LEU A 166 11.34 10.30 -1.90
N THR A 167 12.49 9.95 -1.35
CA THR A 167 13.74 10.71 -1.47
C THR A 167 14.58 10.07 -2.56
N VAL A 168 14.62 10.66 -3.75
CA VAL A 168 15.33 10.12 -4.91
C VAL A 168 16.73 10.71 -5.01
N THR A 169 17.76 9.88 -5.16
CA THR A 169 19.18 10.26 -5.29
C THR A 169 19.80 9.67 -6.57
N ALA A 170 20.76 10.39 -7.14
CA ALA A 170 21.59 9.88 -8.24
C ALA A 170 22.65 8.92 -7.70
N GLY A 171 22.72 7.73 -8.30
CA GLY A 171 23.72 6.68 -8.04
C GLY A 171 24.75 6.58 -9.17
N LYS A 172 25.41 5.43 -9.27
CA LYS A 172 26.47 5.19 -10.24
C LYS A 172 25.94 5.31 -11.68
N GLY A 173 26.61 6.09 -12.51
CA GLY A 173 26.24 6.34 -13.93
C GLY A 173 25.15 7.40 -14.13
N VAL A 174 24.37 7.75 -13.11
CA VAL A 174 23.36 8.83 -13.20
C VAL A 174 24.01 10.17 -12.89
N SER A 175 24.14 11.02 -13.90
CA SER A 175 24.86 12.31 -13.80
C SER A 175 24.01 13.46 -13.24
N THR A 176 22.67 13.36 -13.29
CA THR A 176 21.75 14.39 -12.79
C THR A 176 20.34 13.82 -12.55
N LEU A 177 19.55 14.50 -11.70
CA LEU A 177 18.10 14.31 -11.53
C LEU A 177 17.28 15.47 -12.13
N THR A 178 17.90 16.41 -12.84
CA THR A 178 17.20 17.56 -13.43
C THR A 178 16.10 17.08 -14.39
N GLY A 179 14.87 17.52 -14.14
CA GLY A 179 13.71 17.12 -14.93
C GLY A 179 13.12 15.75 -14.55
N LEU A 180 13.50 15.17 -13.41
CA LEU A 180 12.89 13.95 -12.89
C LEU A 180 11.37 14.10 -12.74
N THR A 181 10.61 13.26 -13.43
CA THR A 181 9.20 12.98 -13.13
C THR A 181 9.06 11.60 -12.49
N VAL A 182 8.02 11.43 -11.68
CA VAL A 182 7.71 10.16 -11.01
C VAL A 182 6.24 9.84 -11.20
N THR A 183 5.92 8.63 -11.65
CA THR A 183 4.55 8.19 -11.95
C THR A 183 4.24 6.90 -11.22
N TYR A 184 3.13 6.85 -10.48
CA TYR A 184 2.59 5.64 -9.89
C TYR A 184 1.58 5.02 -10.84
N ASN A 185 1.76 3.75 -11.19
CA ASN A 185 0.91 2.99 -12.10
C ASN A 185 0.24 1.82 -11.38
N GLY A 186 -0.99 1.49 -11.75
CA GLY A 186 -1.78 0.40 -11.15
C GLY A 186 -2.58 0.80 -9.90
N PHE A 187 -2.77 2.09 -9.65
CA PHE A 187 -3.52 2.61 -8.50
C PHE A 187 -4.87 3.21 -8.93
N ASN A 188 -5.93 2.95 -8.14
CA ASN A 188 -7.22 3.63 -8.32
C ASN A 188 -7.09 5.12 -8.03
N THR A 189 -7.69 5.97 -8.87
CA THR A 189 -7.68 7.44 -8.71
C THR A 189 -8.94 8.02 -8.08
N THR A 190 -10.04 7.26 -8.04
CA THR A 190 -11.35 7.76 -7.58
C THR A 190 -11.99 6.83 -6.54
N ALA A 191 -12.70 7.45 -5.59
CA ALA A 191 -13.43 6.76 -4.54
C ALA A 191 -14.68 7.55 -4.10
N SER A 192 -15.60 6.86 -3.43
CA SER A 192 -16.72 7.46 -2.70
C SER A 192 -16.44 7.35 -1.21
N PHE A 193 -16.56 8.46 -0.48
CA PHE A 193 -16.48 8.47 0.97
C PHE A 193 -17.85 8.78 1.58
N ASP A 194 -18.39 7.83 2.35
CA ASP A 194 -19.66 7.98 3.03
C ASP A 194 -19.47 8.78 4.33
N LEU A 195 -20.01 10.00 4.36
CA LEU A 195 -19.92 10.90 5.53
C LEU A 195 -20.79 10.44 6.71
N ALA A 196 -21.75 9.53 6.53
CA ALA A 196 -22.54 9.00 7.64
C ALA A 196 -21.81 7.90 8.40
N THR A 197 -20.98 7.09 7.73
CA THR A 197 -20.23 5.96 8.33
C THR A 197 -18.73 6.22 8.48
N GLY A 198 -18.17 7.17 7.73
CA GLY A 198 -16.73 7.38 7.64
C GLY A 198 -15.99 6.37 6.75
N THR A 199 -16.69 5.68 5.85
CA THR A 199 -16.16 4.58 5.04
C THR A 199 -15.74 5.05 3.65
N LEU A 200 -14.54 4.67 3.21
CA LEU A 200 -14.04 4.92 1.85
C LEU A 200 -14.22 3.68 0.97
N THR A 201 -14.74 3.86 -0.25
CA THR A 201 -14.93 2.79 -1.25
C THR A 201 -14.34 3.21 -2.59
N ALA A 202 -13.29 2.53 -3.06
CA ALA A 202 -12.63 2.82 -4.34
C ALA A 202 -13.50 2.37 -5.54
N ALA A 203 -13.44 3.13 -6.64
CA ALA A 203 -14.29 2.88 -7.82
C ALA A 203 -13.80 1.74 -8.73
N GLY A 204 -12.61 1.18 -8.49
CA GLY A 204 -12.10 0.02 -9.24
C GLY A 204 -11.63 0.32 -10.67
N ASN A 205 -11.12 1.52 -10.92
CA ASN A 205 -10.54 1.93 -12.20
C ASN A 205 -9.10 2.45 -11.99
N PRO A 206 -8.06 1.63 -12.17
CA PRO A 206 -6.67 2.04 -11.97
C PRO A 206 -6.16 2.91 -13.12
N ALA A 207 -5.41 3.95 -12.79
CA ALA A 207 -4.81 4.88 -13.75
C ALA A 207 -3.41 5.31 -13.28
N ALA A 208 -2.70 6.05 -14.14
CA ALA A 208 -1.40 6.65 -13.82
C ALA A 208 -1.59 7.91 -12.96
N ILE A 209 -0.77 8.06 -11.92
CA ILE A 209 -0.74 9.23 -11.02
C ILE A 209 0.66 9.84 -11.06
N SER A 210 0.77 11.02 -11.67
CA SER A 210 2.01 11.80 -11.65
C SER A 210 2.23 12.41 -10.26
N ALA A 211 3.28 12.00 -9.58
CA ALA A 211 3.63 12.51 -8.25
C ALA A 211 4.17 13.95 -8.32
N LYS A 212 3.97 14.70 -7.23
CA LYS A 212 4.51 16.05 -7.08
C LYS A 212 6.00 15.96 -6.77
N THR A 213 6.85 16.44 -7.68
CA THR A 213 8.31 16.47 -7.47
C THR A 213 8.80 17.82 -7.00
N VAL A 214 9.80 17.82 -6.11
CA VAL A 214 10.49 19.01 -5.59
C VAL A 214 11.99 18.72 -5.58
N ALA A 215 12.74 19.41 -6.44
CA ALA A 215 14.18 19.26 -6.53
C ALA A 215 14.90 19.87 -5.31
N ALA A 216 15.92 19.18 -4.81
CA ALA A 216 16.86 19.65 -3.80
C ALA A 216 18.30 19.58 -4.35
N ALA A 217 19.30 20.00 -3.56
CA ALA A 217 20.67 20.17 -4.05
C ALA A 217 21.36 18.87 -4.52
N SER A 218 21.01 17.72 -3.95
CA SER A 218 21.60 16.40 -4.27
C SER A 218 20.57 15.26 -4.32
N SER A 219 19.28 15.60 -4.26
CA SER A 219 18.16 14.67 -4.29
C SER A 219 16.93 15.34 -4.90
N THR A 220 15.89 14.56 -5.20
CA THR A 220 14.56 15.08 -5.54
C THR A 220 13.55 14.37 -4.65
N MET A 221 12.71 15.14 -3.96
CA MET A 221 11.56 14.61 -3.25
C MET A 221 10.44 14.35 -4.25
N ALA A 222 9.76 13.22 -4.16
CA ALA A 222 8.53 12.95 -4.90
C ALA A 222 7.43 12.54 -3.91
N GLU A 223 6.29 13.24 -3.95
CA GLU A 223 5.18 13.04 -3.03
C GLU A 223 3.90 12.66 -3.77
N ALA A 224 3.18 11.66 -3.26
CA ALA A 224 1.87 11.26 -3.74
C ALA A 224 0.90 11.05 -2.58
N ILE A 225 -0.35 11.50 -2.73
CA ILE A 225 -1.49 11.06 -1.93
C ILE A 225 -2.20 9.97 -2.73
N LEU A 226 -2.31 8.78 -2.15
CA LEU A 226 -2.89 7.59 -2.77
C LEU A 226 -4.15 7.14 -2.02
N LEU A 227 -5.06 6.46 -2.74
CA LEU A 227 -6.16 5.76 -2.09
C LEU A 227 -5.61 4.59 -1.26
N PRO A 228 -6.13 4.35 -0.04
CA PRO A 228 -5.77 3.19 0.75
C PRO A 228 -6.03 1.88 0.00
N VAL A 229 -5.09 0.95 0.10
CA VAL A 229 -5.08 -0.32 -0.62
C VAL A 229 -4.45 -1.41 0.25
N ALA A 230 -5.12 -2.57 0.36
CA ALA A 230 -4.63 -3.68 1.18
C ALA A 230 -3.53 -4.51 0.48
N ASN A 231 -3.60 -4.64 -0.84
CA ASN A 231 -2.64 -5.34 -1.70
C ASN A 231 -2.69 -4.69 -3.09
N VAL A 232 -1.55 -4.53 -3.75
CA VAL A 232 -1.49 -4.01 -5.13
C VAL A 232 -1.43 -5.14 -6.15
N THR A 233 -1.88 -4.87 -7.38
CA THR A 233 -1.79 -5.82 -8.50
C THR A 233 -0.99 -5.20 -9.62
N ASN A 234 0.19 -5.76 -9.92
CA ASN A 234 1.10 -5.30 -10.99
C ASN A 234 1.46 -3.80 -10.91
N ALA A 235 1.45 -3.21 -9.72
CA ALA A 235 1.72 -1.79 -9.53
C ALA A 235 3.22 -1.49 -9.68
N LYS A 236 3.51 -0.33 -10.29
CA LYS A 236 4.86 0.13 -10.62
C LYS A 236 5.02 1.60 -10.24
N VAL A 237 6.24 2.01 -9.93
CA VAL A 237 6.64 3.42 -9.85
C VAL A 237 7.71 3.66 -10.90
N GLU A 238 7.39 4.51 -11.89
CA GLU A 238 8.31 4.89 -12.95
C GLU A 238 8.99 6.20 -12.62
N PHE A 239 10.32 6.23 -12.72
CA PHE A 239 11.14 7.43 -12.59
C PHE A 239 11.66 7.77 -13.98
N LYS A 240 11.47 9.00 -14.46
CA LYS A 240 11.88 9.41 -15.81
C LYS A 240 12.73 10.67 -15.80
N ILE A 241 13.89 10.60 -16.47
CA ILE A 241 14.86 11.69 -16.61
C ILE A 241 15.17 11.85 -18.09
N GLY A 242 14.54 12.83 -18.75
CA GLY A 242 14.63 12.99 -20.21
C GLY A 242 14.00 11.82 -20.96
N SER A 243 14.80 11.08 -21.73
CA SER A 243 14.40 9.81 -22.36
C SER A 243 14.50 8.61 -21.41
N GLU A 244 15.32 8.70 -20.36
CA GLU A 244 15.69 7.57 -19.52
C GLU A 244 14.58 7.22 -18.54
N THR A 245 14.22 5.94 -18.47
CA THR A 245 13.20 5.42 -17.56
C THR A 245 13.82 4.40 -16.62
N TYR A 246 13.35 4.37 -15.37
CA TYR A 246 13.75 3.43 -14.33
C TYR A 246 12.46 2.94 -13.67
N THR A 247 12.18 1.65 -13.73
CA THR A 247 10.93 1.08 -13.22
C THR A 247 11.16 0.34 -11.91
N TRP A 248 10.50 0.81 -10.85
CA TRP A 248 10.41 0.10 -9.57
C TRP A 248 9.10 -0.68 -9.50
N THR A 249 9.19 -2.02 -9.50
CA THR A 249 8.03 -2.90 -9.35
C THR A 249 7.72 -3.13 -7.89
N LEU A 250 6.46 -2.87 -7.49
CA LEU A 250 5.98 -3.06 -6.13
C LEU A 250 5.51 -4.51 -5.92
N PRO A 251 5.90 -5.20 -4.83
CA PRO A 251 5.34 -6.50 -4.48
C PRO A 251 3.83 -6.46 -4.34
N SER A 252 3.14 -7.54 -4.71
CA SER A 252 1.68 -7.63 -4.59
C SER A 252 1.19 -7.45 -3.13
N THR A 253 2.02 -7.81 -2.16
CA THR A 253 1.81 -7.60 -0.72
C THR A 253 1.99 -6.14 -0.25
N THR A 254 2.24 -5.18 -1.15
CA THR A 254 2.35 -3.76 -0.78
C THR A 254 0.98 -3.24 -0.35
N SER A 255 0.91 -2.74 0.88
CA SER A 255 -0.28 -2.12 1.47
C SER A 255 -0.02 -0.65 1.80
N TYR A 256 -1.02 0.19 1.55
CA TYR A 256 -1.05 1.57 2.01
C TYR A 256 -2.33 1.81 2.80
N GLU A 257 -2.20 2.13 4.09
CA GLU A 257 -3.31 2.29 5.02
C GLU A 257 -3.71 3.77 5.16
N ALA A 258 -4.99 4.02 5.46
CA ALA A 258 -5.49 5.36 5.72
C ALA A 258 -4.78 6.01 6.93
N GLY A 259 -4.40 7.28 6.80
CA GLY A 259 -3.68 8.03 7.83
C GLY A 259 -2.17 7.74 7.93
N LYS A 260 -1.61 6.89 7.06
CA LYS A 260 -0.19 6.51 7.12
C LYS A 260 0.64 7.18 6.03
N LYS A 261 1.93 7.34 6.34
CA LYS A 261 2.96 7.82 5.41
C LYS A 261 4.09 6.84 5.28
N TYR A 262 4.36 6.49 4.04
CA TYR A 262 5.40 5.55 3.66
C TYR A 262 6.56 6.35 3.07
N THR A 263 7.71 6.33 3.73
CA THR A 263 8.89 7.09 3.31
C THR A 263 9.96 6.14 2.79
N TYR A 264 10.37 6.33 1.54
CA TYR A 264 11.32 5.47 0.83
C TYR A 264 12.54 6.26 0.37
N ASN A 265 13.74 5.68 0.47
CA ASN A 265 14.92 6.23 -0.18
C ASN A 265 15.19 5.46 -1.48
N ILE A 266 15.27 6.15 -2.60
CA ILE A 266 15.44 5.56 -3.93
C ILE A 266 16.75 6.06 -4.54
N THR A 267 17.65 5.16 -4.92
CA THR A 267 18.86 5.49 -5.69
C THR A 267 18.70 5.00 -7.11
N LEU A 268 18.80 5.89 -8.10
CA LEU A 268 18.76 5.54 -9.52
C LEU A 268 20.18 5.32 -10.05
N GLN A 269 20.44 4.23 -10.76
CA GLN A 269 21.77 3.93 -11.33
C GLN A 269 21.70 3.37 -12.75
N GLU A 270 22.78 3.51 -13.53
CA GLU A 270 22.84 3.07 -14.92
C GLU A 270 22.99 1.55 -15.07
N GLU A 271 23.71 0.90 -14.14
CA GLU A 271 23.85 -0.56 -14.09
C GLU A 271 22.55 -1.23 -13.62
N ALA A 272 22.23 -2.40 -14.18
CA ALA A 272 21.07 -3.21 -13.77
C ALA A 272 20.99 -3.34 -12.24
N GLY A 273 19.86 -2.92 -11.68
CA GLY A 273 19.63 -2.86 -10.24
C GLY A 273 18.63 -3.91 -9.77
N ASN A 274 18.31 -3.88 -8.47
CA ASN A 274 17.21 -4.68 -7.95
C ASN A 274 15.90 -3.92 -8.13
N ASN A 275 15.39 -3.92 -9.36
CA ASN A 275 14.19 -3.18 -9.78
C ASN A 275 12.89 -3.73 -9.14
N THR A 276 12.97 -4.83 -8.39
CA THR A 276 11.90 -5.39 -7.55
C THR A 276 12.18 -5.14 -6.07
N ALA A 277 11.28 -4.45 -5.37
CA ALA A 277 11.41 -4.33 -3.91
C ALA A 277 11.22 -5.67 -3.19
N VAL A 278 11.92 -5.85 -2.07
CA VAL A 278 11.46 -6.70 -0.96
C VAL A 278 10.88 -5.75 0.08
N VAL A 279 9.56 -5.76 0.29
CA VAL A 279 8.92 -4.93 1.31
C VAL A 279 9.12 -5.58 2.68
N ALA A 280 9.91 -4.92 3.54
CA ALA A 280 9.95 -5.23 4.96
C ALA A 280 8.73 -4.60 5.66
N SER A 281 8.01 -5.39 6.45
CA SER A 281 6.86 -4.92 7.23
C SER A 281 7.30 -4.21 8.53
N GLY A 282 6.68 -3.06 8.82
CA GLY A 282 6.92 -2.22 10.01
C GLY A 282 5.65 -1.46 10.43
N ASN A 283 5.60 -0.92 11.66
CA ASN A 283 4.35 -0.65 12.40
C ASN A 283 4.51 0.51 13.42
N ILE A 284 3.58 1.45 13.70
CA ILE A 284 2.39 2.06 13.02
C ILE A 284 2.20 3.49 13.62
N THR A 285 1.32 4.33 13.03
CA THR A 285 0.68 5.57 13.57
C THR A 285 1.56 6.81 13.78
N ASP A 286 1.24 8.01 13.25
CA ASP A 286 0.16 8.46 12.34
C ASP A 286 0.64 9.73 11.57
N TRP A 287 0.61 9.74 10.23
CA TRP A 287 1.51 10.51 9.33
C TRP A 287 2.98 10.63 9.84
N THR A 288 3.42 9.69 10.68
CA THR A 288 4.82 9.50 11.05
C THR A 288 5.54 8.76 9.94
N ASP A 289 6.78 9.14 9.65
CA ASP A 289 7.62 8.43 8.68
C ASP A 289 7.73 6.93 9.02
N ILE A 290 7.15 6.06 8.20
CA ILE A 290 7.51 4.65 8.13
C ILE A 290 8.78 4.58 7.29
N PRO A 291 9.94 4.14 7.83
CA PRO A 291 11.14 3.91 7.04
C PRO A 291 10.94 2.62 6.24
N SER A 292 10.40 2.76 5.02
CA SER A 292 9.95 1.64 4.20
C SER A 292 11.07 0.97 3.38
N GLY A 293 12.33 1.35 3.67
CA GLY A 293 13.55 0.80 3.08
C GLY A 293 14.33 1.79 2.19
N SER A 294 15.51 1.34 1.78
CA SER A 294 16.33 1.99 0.75
C SER A 294 16.48 1.05 -0.44
N TYR A 295 16.24 1.54 -1.65
CA TYR A 295 16.21 0.73 -2.87
C TYR A 295 17.13 1.31 -3.94
N THR A 296 17.76 0.44 -4.72
CA THR A 296 18.64 0.81 -5.83
C THR A 296 18.04 0.27 -7.12
N ILE A 297 17.55 1.18 -7.96
CA ILE A 297 16.82 0.87 -9.19
C ILE A 297 17.75 1.15 -10.38
N GLY A 298 17.96 0.14 -11.22
CA GLY A 298 18.70 0.27 -12.47
C GLY A 298 17.85 0.89 -13.56
N LYS A 299 18.51 1.55 -14.51
CA LYS A 299 17.89 2.05 -15.75
C LYS A 299 17.21 0.90 -16.51
N ASP A 300 16.02 1.15 -17.04
CA ASP A 300 15.32 0.20 -17.88
C ASP A 300 16.04 0.08 -19.25
N GLU A 301 16.07 -1.12 -19.80
CA GLU A 301 16.65 -1.35 -21.13
C GLU A 301 15.79 -0.65 -22.20
N ASP A 302 16.42 0.14 -23.07
CA ASP A 302 15.74 0.94 -24.11
C ASP A 302 15.19 0.05 -25.23
N ASN A 303 14.03 -0.55 -24.97
CA ASN A 303 13.37 -1.52 -25.84
C ASN A 303 12.53 -0.87 -26.97
N GLY A 304 12.85 0.36 -27.38
CA GLY A 304 12.44 0.92 -28.69
C GLY A 304 10.94 0.96 -28.98
N GLY A 305 10.08 1.01 -27.94
CA GLY A 305 8.62 1.02 -28.09
C GLY A 305 7.98 -0.36 -28.29
N GLY A 306 8.68 -1.46 -28.01
CA GLY A 306 8.07 -2.77 -27.82
C GLY A 306 7.20 -2.82 -26.56
N THR A 307 6.21 -3.72 -26.54
CA THR A 307 5.41 -4.02 -25.34
C THR A 307 6.29 -4.48 -24.18
N ASP A 308 6.00 -4.03 -22.95
CA ASP A 308 6.65 -4.47 -21.72
C ASP A 308 6.93 -5.98 -21.71
N PRO A 309 8.17 -6.43 -21.42
CA PRO A 309 8.49 -7.85 -21.34
C PRO A 309 7.67 -8.54 -20.24
N VAL A 310 6.88 -9.54 -20.60
CA VAL A 310 5.97 -10.25 -19.68
C VAL A 310 6.69 -11.50 -19.14
N GLU A 311 6.59 -11.80 -17.84
CA GLU A 311 7.04 -13.09 -17.32
C GLU A 311 6.17 -14.22 -17.90
N GLN A 312 6.81 -15.13 -18.63
CA GLN A 312 6.18 -16.32 -19.23
C GLN A 312 6.81 -17.59 -18.65
N THR A 313 5.99 -18.63 -18.48
CA THR A 313 6.48 -19.99 -18.28
C THR A 313 7.01 -20.52 -19.61
N LEU A 314 8.29 -20.87 -19.65
CA LEU A 314 8.99 -21.38 -20.82
C LEU A 314 9.05 -22.91 -20.84
N TYR A 315 9.00 -23.49 -19.65
CA TYR A 315 8.94 -24.92 -19.39
C TYR A 315 8.31 -25.14 -18.02
N GLU A 316 7.47 -26.16 -17.91
CA GLU A 316 6.95 -26.70 -16.66
C GLU A 316 6.86 -28.23 -16.72
N GLU A 317 6.98 -28.91 -15.58
CA GLU A 317 6.74 -30.35 -15.42
C GLU A 317 6.36 -30.70 -13.97
N GLY A 318 5.20 -31.35 -13.80
CA GLY A 318 4.66 -31.90 -12.55
C GLY A 318 4.56 -33.43 -12.57
N PHE A 319 5.35 -34.06 -13.44
CA PHE A 319 5.51 -35.50 -13.66
C PHE A 319 4.21 -36.27 -13.96
N GLY A 320 3.29 -35.64 -14.69
CA GLY A 320 2.02 -36.23 -15.11
C GLY A 320 0.92 -36.22 -14.04
N THR A 321 -0.32 -36.04 -14.49
CA THR A 321 -1.51 -36.04 -13.63
C THR A 321 -2.01 -37.44 -13.27
N GLU A 322 -1.66 -38.47 -14.06
CA GLU A 322 -1.99 -39.86 -13.75
C GLU A 322 -1.02 -40.44 -12.71
N LYS A 323 -1.56 -40.81 -11.55
CA LYS A 323 -0.81 -41.46 -10.46
C LYS A 323 -0.04 -42.68 -10.96
N VAL A 324 1.29 -42.70 -10.76
CA VAL A 324 2.09 -43.91 -11.04
C VAL A 324 1.65 -45.09 -10.17
N ALA A 325 1.38 -46.24 -10.81
CA ALA A 325 0.92 -47.45 -10.13
C ALA A 325 2.01 -48.12 -9.27
N SER A 326 3.28 -47.87 -9.59
CA SER A 326 4.46 -48.31 -8.84
C SER A 326 5.57 -47.26 -8.97
N ASN A 327 6.63 -47.37 -8.17
CA ASN A 327 7.84 -46.58 -8.38
C ASN A 327 8.44 -46.94 -9.75
N THR A 328 8.62 -45.94 -10.62
CA THR A 328 9.10 -46.14 -12.00
C THR A 328 10.49 -45.52 -12.15
N ASP A 329 11.47 -46.26 -12.67
CA ASP A 329 12.80 -45.70 -12.96
C ASP A 329 12.66 -44.55 -13.97
N PHE A 330 13.41 -43.45 -13.79
CA PHE A 330 13.22 -42.21 -14.56
C PHE A 330 13.38 -42.41 -16.08
N ASP A 331 14.31 -43.28 -16.49
CA ASP A 331 14.57 -43.67 -17.89
C ASP A 331 13.45 -44.52 -18.51
N LYS A 332 12.53 -45.04 -17.70
CA LYS A 332 11.36 -45.84 -18.10
C LYS A 332 10.05 -45.07 -17.91
N PHE A 333 10.08 -43.86 -17.39
CA PHE A 333 8.88 -43.06 -17.21
C PHE A 333 8.43 -42.45 -18.55
N THR A 334 7.13 -42.56 -18.83
CA THR A 334 6.51 -42.10 -20.09
C THR A 334 5.36 -41.11 -19.87
N GLY A 335 4.98 -40.83 -18.62
CA GLY A 335 3.85 -39.98 -18.26
C GLY A 335 4.20 -38.51 -18.06
N TRP A 336 5.17 -37.98 -18.81
CA TRP A 336 5.59 -36.57 -18.73
C TRP A 336 4.41 -35.65 -19.08
N SER A 337 4.17 -34.59 -18.29
CA SER A 337 3.20 -33.56 -18.66
C SER A 337 3.68 -32.77 -19.87
N ASN A 338 5.01 -32.58 -20.01
CA ASN A 338 5.60 -31.78 -21.07
C ASN A 338 6.32 -32.65 -22.12
N THR A 339 5.59 -33.06 -23.14
CA THR A 339 6.13 -33.90 -24.23
C THR A 339 6.86 -33.11 -25.32
N ALA A 340 7.06 -31.80 -25.16
CA ALA A 340 7.77 -30.96 -26.13
C ALA A 340 9.30 -30.93 -25.90
N VAL A 341 9.74 -31.33 -24.72
CA VAL A 341 11.14 -31.42 -24.30
C VAL A 341 11.59 -32.88 -24.20
N LYS A 342 12.89 -33.10 -23.99
CA LYS A 342 13.45 -34.45 -23.80
C LYS A 342 14.08 -34.62 -22.42
N TYR A 343 13.63 -35.64 -21.70
CA TYR A 343 14.18 -36.08 -20.42
C TYR A 343 15.25 -37.14 -20.63
N THR A 344 16.40 -37.00 -19.96
CA THR A 344 17.50 -37.96 -19.98
C THR A 344 18.02 -38.21 -18.57
N LEU A 345 18.12 -39.47 -18.15
CA LEU A 345 18.88 -39.84 -16.95
C LEU A 345 20.37 -39.87 -17.34
N ASP A 346 21.16 -38.93 -16.84
CA ASP A 346 22.58 -38.82 -17.19
C ASP A 346 23.45 -39.73 -16.33
N ALA A 347 23.14 -39.81 -15.03
CA ALA A 347 23.91 -40.59 -14.06
C ALA A 347 23.12 -40.90 -12.79
N GLY A 348 23.57 -41.93 -12.07
CA GLY A 348 23.08 -42.24 -10.73
C GLY A 348 21.74 -42.96 -10.71
N LYS A 349 20.95 -42.76 -9.64
CA LYS A 349 19.71 -43.49 -9.39
C LYS A 349 18.61 -42.58 -8.87
N LEU A 350 17.53 -42.44 -9.65
CA LEU A 350 16.31 -41.74 -9.26
C LEU A 350 15.07 -42.35 -9.96
N SER A 351 13.89 -42.14 -9.39
CA SER A 351 12.63 -42.77 -9.83
C SER A 351 11.45 -41.83 -9.68
N ILE A 352 10.48 -41.85 -10.59
CA ILE A 352 9.19 -41.17 -10.40
C ILE A 352 8.32 -41.97 -9.42
N ARG A 353 7.71 -41.27 -8.44
CA ARG A 353 6.89 -41.85 -7.37
C ARG A 353 5.72 -40.95 -7.02
N TYR A 354 4.58 -41.55 -6.70
CA TYR A 354 3.43 -40.84 -6.11
C TYR A 354 3.55 -40.63 -4.58
N THR A 355 4.43 -41.37 -3.92
CA THR A 355 4.49 -41.41 -2.45
C THR A 355 5.23 -40.21 -1.86
N GLY A 356 4.53 -39.43 -1.04
CA GLY A 356 5.08 -38.31 -0.27
C GLY A 356 4.16 -37.11 -0.37
N PHE A 357 4.10 -36.52 -1.56
CA PHE A 357 3.36 -35.29 -1.83
C PHE A 357 1.89 -35.48 -2.25
N ASN A 358 1.49 -36.71 -2.63
CA ASN A 358 0.19 -37.07 -3.24
C ASN A 358 0.01 -36.63 -4.71
N ASP A 359 1.12 -36.45 -5.39
CA ASP A 359 1.33 -36.26 -6.82
C ASP A 359 2.61 -36.99 -7.24
N ASN A 360 2.86 -37.09 -8.53
CA ASN A 360 4.07 -37.73 -9.05
C ASN A 360 5.27 -36.79 -8.86
N ASN A 361 6.36 -37.30 -8.31
CA ASN A 361 7.59 -36.53 -8.05
C ASN A 361 8.83 -37.37 -8.34
N VAL A 362 9.95 -36.71 -8.64
CA VAL A 362 11.27 -37.34 -8.72
C VAL A 362 11.75 -37.66 -7.31
N TRP A 363 11.99 -38.95 -7.03
CA TRP A 363 12.63 -39.40 -5.79
C TRP A 363 14.10 -39.75 -6.03
N VAL A 364 15.00 -39.12 -5.26
CA VAL A 364 16.43 -39.46 -5.17
C VAL A 364 16.68 -40.17 -3.83
N PRO A 365 17.04 -41.48 -3.82
CA PRO A 365 17.32 -42.21 -2.60
C PRO A 365 18.49 -41.63 -1.79
N ALA A 366 18.46 -41.81 -0.47
CA ALA A 366 19.59 -41.49 0.39
C ALA A 366 20.88 -42.20 -0.06
N ASN A 367 22.00 -41.49 -0.02
CA ASN A 367 23.34 -41.92 -0.40
C ASN A 367 23.51 -42.30 -1.89
N ALA A 368 22.54 -41.97 -2.75
CA ALA A 368 22.64 -42.15 -4.20
C ALA A 368 23.02 -40.83 -4.89
N ASP A 369 24.02 -40.88 -5.76
CA ASP A 369 24.19 -39.87 -6.79
C ASP A 369 22.98 -39.86 -7.72
N ALA A 370 22.65 -38.69 -8.26
CA ALA A 370 21.61 -38.52 -9.26
C ALA A 370 21.95 -37.33 -10.17
N LYS A 371 21.79 -37.52 -11.48
CA LYS A 371 21.76 -36.43 -12.45
C LYS A 371 20.76 -36.75 -13.57
N PHE A 372 19.88 -35.82 -13.86
CA PHE A 372 19.06 -35.85 -15.08
C PHE A 372 19.13 -34.51 -15.82
N THR A 373 18.85 -34.55 -17.11
CA THR A 373 18.79 -33.37 -17.99
C THR A 373 17.44 -33.30 -18.70
N VAL A 374 16.91 -32.08 -18.79
CA VAL A 374 15.83 -31.67 -19.69
C VAL A 374 16.46 -30.86 -20.81
N SER A 375 16.35 -31.35 -22.06
CA SER A 375 16.81 -30.64 -23.25
C SER A 375 15.64 -30.14 -24.10
N ASP A 376 15.96 -29.28 -25.07
CA ASP A 376 15.04 -28.77 -26.09
C ASP A 376 13.97 -27.81 -25.52
N ILE A 377 14.26 -27.15 -24.40
CA ILE A 377 13.40 -26.11 -23.80
C ILE A 377 13.42 -24.85 -24.67
N ASN A 378 12.27 -24.43 -25.21
CA ASN A 378 12.18 -23.24 -26.08
C ASN A 378 12.35 -21.92 -25.30
N THR A 379 13.59 -21.44 -25.26
CA THR A 379 14.00 -20.17 -24.67
C THR A 379 14.14 -19.04 -25.70
N THR A 380 13.62 -19.20 -26.92
CA THR A 380 13.70 -18.18 -27.98
C THR A 380 13.17 -16.82 -27.52
N GLY A 381 14.04 -15.81 -27.52
CA GLY A 381 13.72 -14.43 -27.10
C GLY A 381 13.58 -14.22 -25.58
N ALA A 382 13.85 -15.25 -24.77
CA ALA A 382 13.73 -15.12 -23.31
C ALA A 382 14.92 -14.38 -22.68
N THR A 383 14.62 -13.59 -21.65
CA THR A 383 15.57 -12.88 -20.79
C THR A 383 15.21 -13.08 -19.31
N LYS A 384 16.10 -12.65 -18.39
CA LYS A 384 15.88 -12.67 -16.92
C LYS A 384 15.28 -13.99 -16.40
N LEU A 385 15.93 -15.09 -16.75
CA LEU A 385 15.44 -16.43 -16.45
C LEU A 385 15.43 -16.73 -14.95
N LYS A 386 14.46 -17.54 -14.52
CA LYS A 386 14.37 -18.10 -13.16
C LYS A 386 14.00 -19.57 -13.24
N PHE A 387 14.69 -20.41 -12.48
CA PHE A 387 14.32 -21.82 -12.34
C PHE A 387 13.71 -22.08 -10.96
N LYS A 388 12.49 -22.59 -10.95
CA LYS A 388 11.67 -22.85 -9.75
C LYS A 388 11.42 -24.35 -9.66
N PHE A 389 11.41 -24.90 -8.45
CA PHE A 389 11.04 -26.29 -8.19
C PHE A 389 10.66 -26.48 -6.72
N VAL A 390 9.92 -27.53 -6.43
CA VAL A 390 9.61 -27.96 -5.07
C VAL A 390 10.62 -29.02 -4.60
N LEU A 391 11.23 -28.78 -3.44
CA LEU A 391 12.01 -29.76 -2.69
C LEU A 391 11.13 -30.41 -1.61
N GLY A 392 11.33 -31.70 -1.37
CA GLY A 392 10.89 -32.37 -0.15
C GLY A 392 12.00 -33.23 0.41
N VAL A 393 12.12 -33.29 1.73
CA VAL A 393 13.09 -34.19 2.39
C VAL A 393 12.38 -35.38 3.02
N ASN A 394 13.10 -36.49 3.13
CA ASN A 394 12.72 -37.63 3.98
C ASN A 394 13.53 -37.61 5.28
N SER A 395 13.52 -36.46 5.97
CA SER A 395 14.06 -36.36 7.34
C SER A 395 13.13 -37.08 8.31
N ASN A 396 13.68 -37.99 9.12
CA ASN A 396 12.94 -38.78 10.11
C ASN A 396 13.64 -38.80 11.48
N SER A 397 14.62 -37.92 11.67
CA SER A 397 15.36 -37.72 12.90
C SER A 397 16.01 -36.33 12.90
N ALA A 398 16.27 -35.77 14.09
CA ALA A 398 16.95 -34.47 14.20
C ALA A 398 18.33 -34.44 13.50
N ALA A 399 19.06 -35.56 13.49
CA ALA A 399 20.37 -35.68 12.85
C ALA A 399 20.30 -35.85 11.31
N SER A 400 19.11 -35.99 10.74
CA SER A 400 18.89 -36.20 9.31
C SER A 400 18.65 -34.86 8.61
N ALA A 401 19.70 -34.26 8.04
CA ALA A 401 19.65 -32.95 7.40
C ALA A 401 20.08 -32.97 5.92
N PHE A 402 19.46 -32.11 5.10
CA PHE A 402 19.88 -31.83 3.72
C PHE A 402 19.97 -30.32 3.49
N ASP A 403 21.07 -29.83 2.93
CA ASP A 403 21.22 -28.41 2.56
C ASP A 403 20.87 -28.20 1.09
N ALA A 404 19.91 -27.33 0.78
CA ALA A 404 19.45 -27.10 -0.59
C ALA A 404 20.56 -26.63 -1.55
N LYS A 405 21.64 -26.00 -1.05
CA LYS A 405 22.80 -25.65 -1.89
C LYS A 405 23.49 -26.86 -2.52
N ASN A 406 23.25 -28.07 -1.99
CA ASN A 406 23.80 -29.32 -2.52
C ASN A 406 23.06 -29.82 -3.77
N ILE A 407 21.97 -29.15 -4.16
CA ILE A 407 21.35 -29.28 -5.47
C ILE A 407 22.12 -28.37 -6.43
N VAL A 408 22.69 -28.97 -7.49
CA VAL A 408 23.38 -28.25 -8.55
C VAL A 408 22.49 -28.27 -9.78
N VAL A 409 22.02 -27.10 -10.19
CA VAL A 409 21.28 -26.89 -11.43
C VAL A 409 22.23 -26.30 -12.46
N THR A 410 22.42 -26.99 -13.59
CA THR A 410 23.27 -26.52 -14.68
C THR A 410 22.39 -26.05 -15.84
N PHE A 411 22.37 -24.75 -16.11
CA PHE A 411 21.71 -24.15 -17.27
C PHE A 411 22.76 -23.91 -18.36
N ASN A 412 22.58 -24.51 -19.54
CA ASN A 412 23.48 -24.36 -20.70
C ASN A 412 24.99 -24.49 -20.40
N GLY A 413 25.35 -25.35 -19.44
CA GLY A 413 26.73 -25.60 -19.04
C GLY A 413 27.25 -24.77 -17.86
N LYS A 414 26.52 -23.75 -17.40
CA LYS A 414 26.85 -22.94 -16.22
C LYS A 414 26.05 -23.42 -15.00
N SER A 415 26.74 -23.58 -13.87
CA SER A 415 26.15 -24.18 -12.66
C SER A 415 25.69 -23.14 -11.64
N TYR A 416 24.55 -23.45 -11.05
CA TYR A 416 23.82 -22.66 -10.06
C TYR A 416 23.35 -23.58 -8.94
N SER A 417 23.08 -23.00 -7.76
CA SER A 417 22.50 -23.71 -6.63
C SER A 417 21.52 -22.80 -5.89
N PRO A 418 20.49 -23.35 -5.23
CA PRO A 418 19.66 -22.61 -4.30
C PRO A 418 20.50 -21.98 -3.17
N ALA A 419 19.96 -20.95 -2.53
CA ALA A 419 20.54 -20.42 -1.29
C ALA A 419 20.65 -21.52 -0.23
N ALA A 420 21.69 -21.46 0.60
CA ALA A 420 21.90 -22.43 1.66
C ALA A 420 20.71 -22.44 2.64
N THR A 421 20.10 -23.60 2.83
CA THR A 421 18.95 -23.81 3.73
C THR A 421 18.96 -25.26 4.16
N VAL A 422 19.09 -25.50 5.47
CA VAL A 422 19.29 -26.83 6.03
C VAL A 422 17.94 -27.42 6.47
N PHE A 423 17.41 -28.31 5.65
CA PHE A 423 16.16 -29.02 5.86
C PHE A 423 16.36 -30.20 6.82
N SER A 424 15.92 -30.04 8.07
CA SER A 424 15.90 -31.08 9.12
C SER A 424 14.68 -30.90 10.03
N ASP A 425 14.32 -31.96 10.76
CA ASP A 425 13.28 -31.92 11.80
C ASP A 425 13.58 -30.90 12.91
N GLU A 426 14.85 -30.71 13.24
CA GLU A 426 15.36 -29.74 14.23
C GLU A 426 15.11 -28.30 13.79
N ASN A 427 15.32 -28.00 12.51
CA ASN A 427 15.05 -26.70 11.91
C ASN A 427 13.56 -26.50 11.55
N GLY A 428 12.67 -27.39 12.02
CA GLY A 428 11.21 -27.28 11.81
C GLY A 428 10.70 -27.83 10.48
N TYR A 429 11.58 -28.28 9.57
CA TYR A 429 11.17 -28.88 8.31
C TYR A 429 10.68 -30.32 8.53
N LYS A 430 9.66 -30.76 7.78
CA LYS A 430 8.97 -32.03 7.99
C LYS A 430 9.08 -32.94 6.79
N THR A 431 9.10 -34.26 7.07
CA THR A 431 9.09 -35.28 6.03
C THR A 431 7.91 -35.08 5.06
N ASN A 432 8.13 -35.34 3.78
CA ASN A 432 7.10 -35.31 2.74
C ASN A 432 6.35 -33.96 2.60
N THR A 433 6.88 -32.85 3.13
CA THR A 433 6.30 -31.51 2.94
C THR A 433 6.93 -30.83 1.71
N LYS A 434 6.12 -30.13 0.91
CA LYS A 434 6.56 -29.36 -0.26
C LYS A 434 7.21 -28.04 0.19
N TYR A 435 8.45 -27.80 -0.23
CA TYR A 435 9.19 -26.56 0.01
C TYR A 435 9.61 -25.94 -1.33
N PRO A 436 9.00 -24.83 -1.77
CA PRO A 436 9.38 -24.18 -3.02
C PRO A 436 10.77 -23.56 -2.91
N LEU A 437 11.58 -23.75 -3.94
CA LEU A 437 12.89 -23.15 -4.13
C LEU A 437 12.93 -22.42 -5.48
N GLU A 438 13.68 -21.32 -5.52
CA GLU A 438 13.95 -20.53 -6.71
C GLU A 438 15.46 -20.34 -6.87
N ILE A 439 15.93 -20.43 -8.11
CA ILE A 439 17.28 -20.13 -8.55
C ILE A 439 17.19 -18.99 -9.57
N ASP A 440 17.90 -17.90 -9.29
CA ASP A 440 18.04 -16.80 -10.22
C ASP A 440 19.06 -17.13 -11.32
N LEU A 441 18.59 -17.13 -12.57
CA LEU A 441 19.40 -17.32 -13.77
C LEU A 441 19.54 -16.01 -14.58
N SER A 442 19.17 -14.86 -14.01
CA SER A 442 19.22 -13.54 -14.66
C SER A 442 20.61 -13.12 -15.16
N SER A 443 21.67 -13.73 -14.62
CA SER A 443 23.06 -13.57 -15.08
C SER A 443 23.39 -14.28 -16.41
N GLU A 444 22.42 -14.93 -17.05
CA GLU A 444 22.55 -15.49 -18.40
C GLU A 444 22.18 -14.47 -19.48
N THR A 445 23.20 -13.92 -20.14
CA THR A 445 23.05 -12.89 -21.19
C THR A 445 23.09 -13.45 -22.62
N SER A 446 23.40 -14.74 -22.79
CA SER A 446 23.49 -15.41 -24.09
C SER A 446 22.61 -16.66 -24.11
N ILE A 447 21.31 -16.44 -24.21
CA ILE A 447 20.30 -17.49 -24.17
C ILE A 447 20.01 -17.99 -25.60
N PRO A 448 20.28 -19.28 -25.92
CA PRO A 448 19.97 -19.86 -27.23
C PRO A 448 18.46 -20.05 -27.44
N ALA A 449 18.06 -20.34 -28.67
CA ALA A 449 16.66 -20.64 -29.01
C ALA A 449 16.11 -21.87 -28.25
N ASN A 450 16.95 -22.89 -28.07
CA ASN A 450 16.67 -24.08 -27.27
C ASN A 450 17.73 -24.23 -26.18
N SER A 451 17.32 -24.33 -24.92
CA SER A 451 18.19 -24.48 -23.75
C SER A 451 18.12 -25.87 -23.12
N THR A 452 19.09 -26.15 -22.26
CA THR A 452 19.20 -27.37 -21.46
C THR A 452 19.30 -27.04 -19.97
N ILE A 453 18.60 -27.81 -19.14
CA ILE A 453 18.68 -27.77 -17.68
C ILE A 453 19.04 -29.16 -17.18
N SER A 454 20.19 -29.30 -16.52
CA SER A 454 20.50 -30.47 -15.70
C SER A 454 20.21 -30.20 -14.23
N ILE A 455 19.70 -31.19 -13.49
CA ILE A 455 19.69 -31.17 -12.01
C ILE A 455 20.54 -32.33 -11.52
N ALA A 456 21.51 -32.04 -10.64
CA ALA A 456 22.42 -33.00 -10.04
C ALA A 456 22.44 -32.90 -8.51
N VAL A 457 22.57 -34.05 -7.86
CA VAL A 457 22.76 -34.20 -6.41
C VAL A 457 23.78 -35.30 -6.15
N ALA A 458 24.80 -35.00 -5.35
CA ALA A 458 25.81 -35.98 -4.94
C ALA A 458 25.30 -36.85 -3.78
N GLY A 459 25.54 -38.16 -3.85
CA GLY A 459 25.09 -39.13 -2.84
C GLY A 459 25.68 -38.84 -1.45
N THR A 460 26.94 -38.40 -1.40
CA THR A 460 27.62 -37.97 -0.16
C THR A 460 26.96 -36.77 0.52
N ALA A 461 26.20 -35.96 -0.21
CA ALA A 461 25.48 -34.80 0.30
C ALA A 461 23.99 -35.08 0.60
N ASN A 462 23.45 -36.18 0.06
CA ASN A 462 22.06 -36.60 0.23
C ASN A 462 21.94 -37.75 1.23
N THR A 463 22.08 -37.48 2.52
CA THR A 463 22.01 -38.52 3.57
C THR A 463 20.59 -38.96 3.93
N VAL A 464 19.56 -38.23 3.47
CA VAL A 464 18.16 -38.39 3.90
C VAL A 464 17.22 -38.95 2.83
N GLY A 465 17.54 -38.74 1.56
CA GLY A 465 16.65 -38.97 0.42
C GLY A 465 15.71 -37.78 0.21
N ILE A 466 15.61 -37.32 -1.05
CA ILE A 466 14.88 -36.10 -1.41
C ILE A 466 13.86 -36.34 -2.51
N ARG A 467 12.90 -35.42 -2.61
CA ARG A 467 11.93 -35.29 -3.69
C ARG A 467 12.14 -33.98 -4.43
N LEU A 468 12.00 -34.02 -5.74
CA LEU A 468 11.92 -32.85 -6.61
C LEU A 468 10.59 -32.92 -7.36
N ASP A 469 9.88 -31.81 -7.39
CA ASP A 469 8.57 -31.69 -8.04
C ASP A 469 8.36 -30.28 -8.61
N ASP A 470 7.26 -30.04 -9.34
CA ASP A 470 6.81 -28.74 -9.84
C ASP A 470 7.96 -27.94 -10.52
N LEU A 471 8.70 -28.58 -11.42
CA LEU A 471 9.82 -27.94 -12.11
C LEU A 471 9.29 -26.86 -13.06
N ALA A 472 9.84 -25.65 -13.01
CA ALA A 472 9.47 -24.59 -13.96
C ALA A 472 10.67 -23.70 -14.31
N LEU A 473 10.80 -23.35 -15.60
CA LEU A 473 11.65 -22.26 -16.07
C LEU A 473 10.74 -21.10 -16.49
N THR A 474 10.86 -19.94 -15.84
CA THR A 474 10.20 -18.71 -16.26
C THR A 474 11.22 -17.70 -16.80
N GLY A 475 10.75 -16.74 -17.59
CA GLY A 475 11.57 -15.66 -18.14
C GLY A 475 10.73 -14.56 -18.78
N GLN A 476 11.34 -13.41 -19.03
CA GLN A 476 10.70 -12.28 -19.71
C GLN A 476 10.81 -12.41 -21.23
N LYS A 477 9.71 -12.14 -21.95
CA LYS A 477 9.64 -12.04 -23.42
C LYS A 477 8.79 -10.86 -23.86
#